data_AF-A0A7Z9KWF6-F1
#
_entry.id   AF-A0A7Z9KWF6-F1
#
_cell.length_a   1.000
_cell.length_b   1.000
_cell.length_c   1.000
_cell.angle_alpha   90.00
_cell.angle_beta   90.00
_cell.angle_gamma   90.00
#
_symmetry.space_group_name_H-M   'P 1'
#
loop_
_entity.id
_entity.type
_entity.pdbx_description
1 polymer ?
#
loop_
_entity_poly.entity_id
_entity_poly.type
_entity_poly.pdbx_seq_one_letter_code
_entity_poly.pdbx_strand_id
1 'polypeptide(L)'
;MRTNSATVTRKNRPGLLLLLALLFATGIVVLLYRLVIPTPPPAAVDVPEAGNKALTGRVALIIIDGLRYDIGVDSEQMPYMARRMRETGGTEIWANQVTMTSSAITTYATGQRGDLDQVVNNETATPTPYNHLFENLRNAGLTTAAVGDNGWFNTYPNAWDFEHRDPRGVAIDVDYNDRKPT
;
A
#
# COMPACT_ATOMS: atom_id res chain seq x y z
N MET A 1 13.02 -58.72 -20.47
CA MET A 1 13.08 -57.30 -20.04
C MET A 1 13.48 -57.30 -18.56
N ARG A 2 14.76 -57.08 -18.24
CA ARG A 2 15.27 -57.12 -16.84
C ARG A 2 15.26 -55.70 -16.28
N THR A 3 14.43 -55.46 -15.27
CA THR A 3 14.40 -54.22 -14.49
C THR A 3 15.55 -54.24 -13.48
N ASN A 4 16.60 -53.45 -13.72
CA ASN A 4 17.67 -53.23 -12.75
C ASN A 4 17.13 -52.33 -11.63
N SER A 5 16.64 -52.94 -10.56
CA SER A 5 16.31 -52.24 -9.32
C SER A 5 17.60 -51.81 -8.64
N ALA A 6 18.10 -50.61 -8.99
CA ALA A 6 19.20 -49.98 -8.29
C ALA A 6 18.78 -49.72 -6.85
N THR A 7 19.35 -50.49 -5.91
CA THR A 7 19.14 -50.30 -4.48
C THR A 7 19.83 -49.01 -4.05
N VAL A 8 19.10 -47.91 -4.04
CA VAL A 8 19.60 -46.63 -3.53
C VAL A 8 19.83 -46.77 -2.03
N THR A 9 21.07 -47.00 -1.63
CA THR A 9 21.46 -47.07 -0.21
C THR A 9 21.35 -45.67 0.37
N ARG A 10 20.25 -45.40 1.09
CA ARG A 10 20.00 -44.11 1.74
C ARG A 10 21.02 -43.93 2.87
N LYS A 11 22.12 -43.22 2.59
CA LYS A 11 23.13 -42.90 3.60
C LYS A 11 22.51 -41.96 4.63
N ASN A 12 22.14 -42.49 5.79
CA ASN A 12 21.62 -41.70 6.91
C ASN A 12 22.68 -40.64 7.28
N ARG A 13 22.32 -39.36 7.12
CA ARG A 13 23.13 -38.21 7.50
C ARG A 13 22.51 -37.57 8.74
N PRO A 14 22.69 -38.16 9.95
CA PRO A 14 22.08 -37.64 11.17
C PRO A 14 22.51 -36.20 11.45
N GLY A 15 23.74 -35.81 11.07
CA GLY A 15 24.21 -34.43 11.18
C GLY A 15 23.42 -33.44 10.33
N LEU A 16 22.94 -33.85 9.14
CA LEU A 16 22.12 -32.98 8.29
C LEU A 16 20.73 -32.75 8.91
N LEU A 17 20.12 -33.80 9.47
CA LEU A 17 18.83 -33.69 10.14
C LEU A 17 18.92 -32.81 11.39
N LEU A 18 19.98 -32.96 12.18
CA LEU A 18 20.22 -32.11 13.35
C LEU A 18 20.42 -30.64 12.96
N LEU A 19 21.21 -30.38 11.90
CA LEU A 19 21.40 -29.02 11.38
C LEU A 19 20.08 -28.40 10.90
N LEU A 20 19.27 -29.14 10.14
CA LEU A 20 17.96 -28.67 9.68
C LEU A 20 17.01 -28.41 10.85
N ALA A 21 17.00 -29.27 11.86
CA ALA A 21 16.19 -29.08 13.06
C ALA A 21 16.62 -27.83 13.85
N LEU A 22 17.93 -27.59 13.98
CA LEU A 22 18.47 -26.38 14.62
C LEU A 22 18.11 -25.11 13.85
N LEU A 23 18.26 -25.11 12.52
CA LEU A 23 17.88 -23.97 11.69
C LEU A 23 16.38 -23.69 11.78
N PHE A 24 15.54 -24.72 11.75
CA PHE A 24 14.09 -24.59 11.89
C PHE A 24 13.70 -24.04 13.27
N ALA A 25 14.26 -24.59 14.35
CA ALA A 25 14.02 -24.10 15.71
C ALA A 25 14.47 -22.64 15.88
N THR A 26 15.63 -22.29 15.32
CA THR A 26 16.13 -20.90 15.31
C THR A 26 15.17 -19.98 14.55
N GLY A 27 14.68 -20.41 13.38
CA GLY A 27 13.68 -19.67 12.60
C GLY A 27 12.38 -19.43 13.38
N ILE A 28 11.88 -20.45 14.09
CA ILE A 28 10.71 -20.32 14.97
C ILE A 28 10.97 -19.32 16.10
N VAL A 29 12.12 -19.43 16.78
CA VAL A 29 12.46 -18.52 17.89
C VAL A 29 12.53 -17.08 17.39
N VAL A 30 13.16 -16.83 16.24
CA VAL A 30 13.21 -15.48 15.64
C VAL A 30 11.81 -14.98 15.27
N LEU A 31 10.96 -15.84 14.71
CA LEU A 31 9.57 -15.48 14.38
C LEU A 31 8.76 -15.13 15.63
N LEU A 32 8.83 -15.96 16.67
CA LEU A 32 8.15 -15.71 17.94
C LEU A 32 8.68 -14.46 18.64
N TYR A 33 9.99 -14.23 18.61
CA TYR A 33 10.61 -13.02 19.14
C TYR A 33 10.08 -11.77 18.45
N ARG A 34 9.91 -11.80 17.12
CA ARG A 34 9.29 -10.72 16.34
C ARG A 34 7.81 -10.50 16.63
N LEU A 35 7.08 -11.55 17.05
CA LEU A 35 5.67 -11.44 17.43
C LEU A 35 5.49 -10.80 18.82
N VAL A 36 6.45 -11.00 19.73
CA VAL A 36 6.36 -10.56 21.13
C VAL A 36 6.95 -9.17 21.33
N ILE A 37 7.96 -8.79 20.55
CA ILE A 37 8.57 -7.46 20.69
C ILE A 37 7.72 -6.42 19.97
N PRO A 38 7.28 -5.36 20.68
CA PRO A 38 6.60 -4.25 20.05
C PRO A 38 7.44 -3.69 18.92
N THR A 39 6.84 -3.52 17.75
CA THR A 39 7.46 -2.76 16.67
C THR A 39 7.80 -1.37 17.22
N PRO A 40 9.05 -0.89 17.06
CA PRO A 40 9.38 0.47 17.47
C PRO A 40 8.41 1.46 16.81
N PRO A 41 8.04 2.55 17.51
CA PRO A 41 7.16 3.55 16.92
C PRO A 41 7.77 4.08 15.62
N PRO A 42 6.93 4.53 14.67
CA PRO A 42 7.41 5.15 13.44
C PRO A 42 8.41 6.26 13.74
N ALA A 43 9.49 6.32 12.97
CA ALA A 43 10.46 7.39 13.08
C ALA A 43 9.78 8.72 12.70
N ALA A 44 9.90 9.72 13.57
CA ALA A 44 9.41 11.05 13.24
C ALA A 44 10.33 11.69 12.19
N VAL A 45 9.75 12.05 11.05
CA VAL A 45 10.37 12.94 10.07
C VAL A 45 9.85 14.35 10.34
N ASP A 46 10.79 15.28 10.50
CA ASP A 46 10.46 16.69 10.71
C ASP A 46 9.62 17.21 9.54
N VAL A 47 8.45 17.76 9.87
CA VAL A 47 7.60 18.44 8.88
C VAL A 47 8.23 19.80 8.63
N PRO A 48 8.66 20.13 7.39
CA PRO A 48 9.25 21.42 7.10
C PRO A 48 8.24 22.54 7.42
N GLU A 49 8.74 23.67 7.94
CA GLU A 49 7.89 24.84 8.14
C GLU A 49 7.24 25.26 6.82
N ALA A 50 5.97 25.67 6.89
CA ALA A 50 5.25 26.11 5.72
C ALA A 50 5.90 27.38 5.14
N GLY A 51 6.56 27.23 3.98
CA GLY A 51 7.26 28.35 3.33
C GLY A 51 6.32 29.44 2.78
N ASN A 52 5.00 29.19 2.73
CA ASN A 52 4.01 30.11 2.18
C ASN A 52 2.73 30.14 3.04
N LYS A 53 1.98 31.24 2.94
CA LYS A 53 0.64 31.35 3.55
C LYS A 53 -0.30 30.31 2.95
N ALA A 54 -1.14 29.70 3.78
CA ALA A 54 -2.17 28.77 3.34
C ALA A 54 -3.10 29.41 2.28
N LEU A 55 -3.27 28.72 1.15
CA LEU A 55 -4.11 29.17 0.02
C LEU A 55 -5.60 28.92 0.26
N THR A 56 -5.92 27.94 1.11
CA THR A 56 -7.29 27.51 1.43
C THR A 56 -7.37 27.03 2.87
N GLY A 57 -8.55 27.14 3.48
CA GLY A 57 -8.83 26.56 4.80
C GLY A 57 -9.24 25.09 4.76
N ARG A 58 -9.50 24.52 3.57
CA ARG A 58 -9.93 23.12 3.40
C ARG A 58 -9.30 22.53 2.14
N VAL A 59 -8.84 21.29 2.25
CA VAL A 59 -8.27 20.51 1.16
C VAL A 59 -9.05 19.21 1.05
N ALA A 60 -9.41 18.82 -0.17
CA ALA A 60 -9.96 17.51 -0.47
C ALA A 60 -8.96 16.73 -1.32
N LEU A 61 -8.58 15.54 -0.85
CA LEU A 61 -7.79 14.57 -1.61
C LEU A 61 -8.74 13.52 -2.18
N ILE A 62 -8.83 13.43 -3.49
CA ILE A 62 -9.67 12.47 -4.19
C ILE A 62 -8.76 11.44 -4.86
N ILE A 63 -9.02 10.17 -4.59
CA ILE A 63 -8.21 9.05 -5.09
C ILE A 63 -9.15 8.13 -5.87
N ILE A 64 -8.79 7.86 -7.11
CA ILE A 64 -9.52 6.96 -7.99
C ILE A 64 -8.65 5.73 -8.16
N ASP A 65 -8.99 4.66 -7.45
CA ASP A 65 -8.24 3.40 -7.52
C ASP A 65 -8.41 2.77 -8.91
N GLY A 66 -7.32 2.23 -9.46
CA GLY A 66 -7.30 1.58 -10.76
C GLY A 66 -7.51 2.49 -11.98
N LEU A 67 -7.56 3.83 -11.82
CA LEU A 67 -7.68 4.73 -12.97
C LEU A 67 -6.41 4.72 -13.80
N ARG A 68 -6.49 4.14 -15.01
CA ARG A 68 -5.38 4.17 -15.96
C ARG A 68 -5.16 5.58 -16.50
N TYR A 69 -3.89 5.94 -16.68
CA TYR A 69 -3.50 7.25 -17.18
C TYR A 69 -4.09 7.58 -18.55
N ASP A 70 -4.08 6.61 -19.48
CA ASP A 70 -4.61 6.78 -20.84
C ASP A 70 -6.10 7.11 -20.85
N ILE A 71 -6.89 6.48 -19.97
CA ILE A 71 -8.31 6.80 -19.77
C ILE A 71 -8.47 8.20 -19.13
N GLY A 72 -7.65 8.53 -18.12
CA GLY A 72 -7.71 9.81 -17.41
C GLY A 72 -7.46 11.03 -18.31
N VAL A 73 -6.62 10.88 -19.33
CA VAL A 73 -6.29 11.96 -20.29
C VAL A 73 -7.14 11.92 -21.57
N ASP A 74 -7.94 10.89 -21.77
CA ASP A 74 -8.84 10.78 -22.92
C ASP A 74 -10.01 11.76 -22.78
N SER A 75 -10.10 12.73 -23.70
CA SER A 75 -11.16 13.73 -23.70
C SER A 75 -12.53 13.20 -24.11
N GLU A 76 -12.61 12.06 -24.79
CA GLU A 76 -13.89 11.43 -25.16
C GLU A 76 -14.47 10.64 -23.99
N GLN A 77 -13.61 10.06 -23.14
CA GLN A 77 -14.03 9.28 -21.97
C GLN A 77 -14.15 10.11 -20.70
N MET A 78 -13.17 10.98 -20.41
CA MET A 78 -13.10 11.80 -19.20
C MET A 78 -12.86 13.29 -19.53
N PRO A 79 -13.78 13.96 -20.25
CA PRO A 79 -13.57 15.31 -20.80
C PRO A 79 -13.14 16.35 -19.75
N TYR A 80 -13.73 16.28 -18.55
CA TYR A 80 -13.40 17.20 -17.47
C TYR A 80 -12.03 16.93 -16.86
N MET A 81 -11.68 15.67 -16.63
CA MET A 81 -10.37 15.28 -16.08
C MET A 81 -9.26 15.61 -17.07
N ALA A 82 -9.42 15.20 -18.33
CA ALA A 82 -8.50 15.48 -19.41
C ALA A 82 -8.27 16.99 -19.59
N ARG A 83 -9.33 17.80 -19.53
CA ARG A 83 -9.20 19.27 -19.57
C ARG A 83 -8.42 19.81 -18.37
N ARG A 84 -8.75 19.38 -17.15
CA ARG A 84 -8.07 19.84 -15.93
C ARG A 84 -6.59 19.49 -15.91
N MET A 85 -6.22 18.26 -16.30
CA MET A 85 -4.82 17.85 -16.36
C MET A 85 -3.99 18.73 -17.30
N ARG A 86 -4.59 19.23 -18.39
CA ARG A 86 -3.93 20.19 -19.31
C ARG A 86 -3.84 21.61 -18.74
N GLU A 87 -4.86 22.06 -18.02
CA GLU A 87 -4.98 23.46 -17.55
C GLU A 87 -4.22 23.74 -16.25
N THR A 88 -4.28 22.84 -15.28
CA THR A 88 -3.72 23.07 -13.93
C THR A 88 -2.41 22.35 -13.67
N GLY A 89 -1.95 21.53 -14.63
CA GLY A 89 -0.79 20.67 -14.49
C GLY A 89 -1.11 19.37 -13.76
N GLY A 90 -0.34 18.33 -14.08
CA GLY A 90 -0.32 17.06 -13.38
C GLY A 90 1.12 16.72 -12.99
N THR A 91 1.28 15.89 -11.97
CA THR A 91 2.57 15.31 -11.60
C THR A 91 2.45 13.80 -11.55
N GLU A 92 3.57 13.13 -11.73
CA GLU A 92 3.67 11.68 -11.57
C GLU A 92 4.13 11.35 -10.15
N ILE A 93 3.50 10.36 -9.56
CA ILE A 93 3.96 9.72 -8.33
C ILE A 93 4.42 8.32 -8.72
N TRP A 94 5.71 8.05 -8.53
CA TRP A 94 6.31 6.79 -8.92
C TRP A 94 5.89 5.69 -7.95
N ALA A 95 5.10 4.74 -8.45
CA ALA A 95 4.87 3.48 -7.78
C ALA A 95 6.01 2.48 -8.08
N ASN A 96 6.11 1.41 -7.30
CA ASN A 96 7.04 0.32 -7.57
C ASN A 96 6.56 -0.53 -8.77
N GLN A 97 7.39 -1.45 -9.29
CA GLN A 97 7.02 -2.28 -10.47
C GLN A 97 5.77 -3.14 -10.24
N VAL A 98 5.51 -3.53 -9.00
CA VAL A 98 4.29 -4.21 -8.59
C VAL A 98 3.56 -3.31 -7.60
N THR A 99 2.30 -3.02 -7.89
CA THR A 99 1.48 -2.09 -7.12
C THR A 99 0.24 -2.77 -6.59
N MET A 100 -0.03 -2.57 -5.31
CA MET A 100 -1.30 -2.90 -4.65
C MET A 100 -1.86 -1.65 -3.98
N THR A 101 -3.16 -1.62 -3.69
CA THR A 101 -3.82 -0.47 -3.04
C THR A 101 -3.10 -0.05 -1.75
N SER A 102 -2.67 -1.00 -0.91
CA SER A 102 -1.86 -0.76 0.30
C SER A 102 -0.55 0.02 0.05
N SER A 103 0.15 -0.29 -1.05
CA SER A 103 1.38 0.38 -1.44
C SER A 103 1.13 1.83 -1.90
N ALA A 104 0.01 2.05 -2.60
CA ALA A 104 -0.42 3.38 -3.02
C ALA A 104 -0.84 4.23 -1.81
N ILE A 105 -1.64 3.66 -0.90
CA ILE A 105 -2.04 4.29 0.37
C ILE A 105 -0.81 4.80 1.13
N THR A 106 0.18 3.94 1.31
CA THR A 106 1.45 4.29 1.97
C THR A 106 2.15 5.44 1.27
N THR A 107 2.20 5.39 -0.06
CA THR A 107 2.87 6.42 -0.86
C THR A 107 2.19 7.77 -0.74
N TYR A 108 0.87 7.83 -0.81
CA TYR A 108 0.13 9.08 -0.64
C TYR A 108 0.23 9.64 0.78
N ALA A 109 0.21 8.77 1.78
CA ALA A 109 0.21 9.21 3.17
C ALA A 109 1.60 9.61 3.68
N THR A 110 2.68 9.04 3.15
CA THR A 110 4.05 9.29 3.67
C THR A 110 4.98 9.97 2.65
N GLY A 111 4.59 9.99 1.36
CA GLY A 111 5.48 10.39 0.27
C GLY A 111 6.54 9.35 -0.09
N GLN A 112 6.58 8.20 0.59
CA GLN A 112 7.58 7.15 0.36
C GLN A 112 7.08 6.13 -0.65
N ARG A 113 7.99 5.57 -1.46
CA ARG A 113 7.62 4.46 -2.34
C ARG A 113 7.20 3.25 -1.51
N GLY A 114 6.10 2.60 -1.91
CA GLY A 114 5.70 1.31 -1.35
C GLY A 114 6.79 0.24 -1.52
N ASP A 115 6.92 -0.62 -0.52
CA ASP A 115 7.81 -1.79 -0.51
C ASP A 115 7.05 -3.04 -1.00
N LEU A 116 7.78 -4.13 -1.23
CA LEU A 116 7.22 -5.44 -1.57
C LEU A 116 6.37 -6.02 -0.43
N ASP A 117 6.63 -5.64 0.83
CA ASP A 117 5.84 -6.11 1.97
C ASP A 117 4.35 -5.76 1.79
N GLN A 118 4.06 -4.56 1.28
CA GLN A 118 2.68 -4.11 1.04
C GLN A 118 2.03 -4.86 -0.12
N VAL A 119 2.82 -5.40 -1.05
CA VAL A 119 2.31 -6.27 -2.13
C VAL A 119 1.89 -7.64 -1.57
N VAL A 120 2.65 -8.19 -0.63
CA VAL A 120 2.39 -9.52 -0.04
C VAL A 120 1.31 -9.47 1.03
N ASN A 121 1.26 -8.39 1.82
CA ASN A 121 0.33 -8.18 2.93
C ASN A 121 -0.73 -7.12 2.57
N ASN A 122 -1.43 -7.33 1.45
CA ASN A 122 -2.49 -6.43 1.04
C ASN A 122 -3.57 -6.34 2.15
N GLU A 123 -3.97 -5.11 2.51
CA GLU A 123 -4.96 -4.79 3.57
C GLU A 123 -4.54 -5.04 5.04
N THR A 124 -3.45 -5.74 5.29
CA THR A 124 -2.85 -5.88 6.64
C THR A 124 -1.45 -5.27 6.68
N ALA A 125 -1.32 -4.10 6.07
CA ALA A 125 -0.03 -3.42 5.98
C ALA A 125 0.53 -3.18 7.39
N THR A 126 1.77 -3.61 7.59
CA THR A 126 2.58 -3.27 8.74
C THR A 126 2.54 -1.75 8.95
N PRO A 127 2.45 -1.23 10.19
CA PRO A 127 2.49 0.21 10.43
C PRO A 127 3.66 0.86 9.69
N THR A 128 3.41 2.00 9.07
CA THR A 128 4.46 2.68 8.28
C THR A 128 5.65 3.02 9.20
N PRO A 129 6.90 2.85 8.73
CA PRO A 129 8.07 3.10 9.57
C PRO A 129 8.31 4.58 9.88
N TYR A 130 7.50 5.49 9.34
CA TYR A 130 7.58 6.93 9.55
C TYR A 130 6.20 7.54 9.85
N ASN A 131 6.19 8.74 10.43
CA ASN A 131 4.99 9.54 10.57
C ASN A 131 4.32 9.75 9.20
N HIS A 132 2.99 9.83 9.22
CA HIS A 132 2.19 10.00 8.01
C HIS A 132 1.41 11.32 8.04
N LEU A 133 0.96 11.75 6.86
CA LEU A 133 0.25 13.00 6.63
C LEU A 133 -0.87 13.21 7.64
N PHE A 134 -1.72 12.20 7.87
CA PHE A 134 -2.87 12.32 8.75
C PHE A 134 -2.50 12.51 10.23
N GLU A 135 -1.42 11.88 10.69
CA GLU A 135 -0.90 12.11 12.04
C GLU A 135 -0.38 13.54 12.16
N ASN A 136 0.34 14.03 11.16
CA ASN A 136 0.85 15.41 11.12
C ASN A 136 -0.30 16.43 11.11
N LEU A 137 -1.37 16.18 10.36
CA LEU A 137 -2.58 17.03 10.35
C LEU A 137 -3.22 17.10 11.73
N ARG A 138 -3.39 15.95 12.39
CA ARG A 138 -3.96 15.89 13.74
C ARG A 138 -3.08 16.59 14.77
N ASN A 139 -1.76 16.39 14.71
CA ASN A 139 -0.80 17.07 15.58
C ASN A 139 -0.79 18.59 15.36
N ALA A 140 -1.13 19.06 14.16
CA ALA A 140 -1.36 20.46 13.85
C ALA A 140 -2.74 20.99 14.29
N GLY A 141 -3.57 20.17 14.94
CA GLY A 141 -4.92 20.54 15.39
C GLY A 141 -5.95 20.62 14.27
N LEU A 142 -5.67 20.02 13.11
CA LEU A 142 -6.60 19.99 11.97
C LEU A 142 -7.54 18.79 12.06
N THR A 143 -8.77 19.00 11.61
CA THR A 143 -9.79 17.95 11.52
C THR A 143 -9.67 17.19 10.20
N THR A 144 -9.84 15.88 10.29
CA THR A 144 -9.73 14.92 9.18
C THR A 144 -11.04 14.15 9.00
N ALA A 145 -11.42 13.92 7.75
CA ALA A 145 -12.57 13.08 7.42
C ALA A 145 -12.25 12.23 6.20
N ALA A 146 -12.72 10.98 6.20
CA ALA A 146 -12.51 10.05 5.10
C ALA A 146 -13.77 9.27 4.75
N VAL A 147 -13.98 9.07 3.44
CA VAL A 147 -15.01 8.20 2.87
C VAL A 147 -14.36 7.32 1.80
N GLY A 148 -14.59 6.00 1.82
CA GLY A 148 -14.15 5.13 0.73
C GLY A 148 -13.67 3.74 1.17
N ASP A 149 -12.63 3.25 0.51
CA ASP A 149 -12.11 1.89 0.64
C ASP A 149 -11.57 1.56 2.05
N ASN A 150 -11.77 0.31 2.48
CA ASN A 150 -11.36 -0.20 3.79
C ASN A 150 -9.84 -0.16 4.01
N GLY A 151 -9.05 -0.27 2.94
CA GLY A 151 -7.59 -0.25 3.02
C GLY A 151 -7.07 1.00 3.72
N TRP A 152 -7.67 2.18 3.49
CA TRP A 152 -7.28 3.42 4.16
C TRP A 152 -7.46 3.38 5.67
N PHE A 153 -8.62 2.89 6.10
CA PHE A 153 -8.98 2.85 7.52
C PHE A 153 -8.24 1.74 8.27
N ASN A 154 -7.93 0.64 7.59
CA ASN A 154 -7.16 -0.46 8.16
C ASN A 154 -5.68 -0.10 8.25
N THR A 155 -5.13 0.63 7.27
CA THR A 155 -3.72 1.06 7.26
C THR A 155 -3.47 2.17 8.28
N TYR A 156 -4.40 3.12 8.43
CA TYR A 156 -4.27 4.25 9.35
C TYR A 156 -5.43 4.28 10.36
N PRO A 157 -5.46 3.33 11.30
CA PRO A 157 -6.48 3.34 12.34
C PRO A 157 -6.33 4.59 13.22
N ASN A 158 -7.45 5.22 13.57
CA ASN A 158 -7.51 6.44 14.39
C ASN A 158 -6.94 7.71 13.74
N ALA A 159 -6.71 7.69 12.42
CA ALA A 159 -6.28 8.87 11.68
C ALA A 159 -7.43 9.83 11.31
N TRP A 160 -8.68 9.46 11.60
CA TRP A 160 -9.88 10.14 11.12
C TRP A 160 -10.77 10.59 12.28
N ASP A 161 -11.20 11.85 12.27
CA ASP A 161 -12.24 12.34 13.19
C ASP A 161 -13.63 11.87 12.75
N PHE A 162 -13.81 11.73 11.43
CA PHE A 162 -15.04 11.23 10.82
C PHE A 162 -14.71 10.19 9.75
N GLU A 163 -15.28 8.99 9.86
CA GLU A 163 -15.10 7.93 8.86
C GLU A 163 -16.44 7.42 8.31
N HIS A 164 -16.49 7.21 6.99
CA HIS A 164 -17.54 6.45 6.32
C HIS A 164 -16.91 5.38 5.43
N ARG A 165 -16.90 4.15 5.92
CA ARG A 165 -16.36 3.00 5.19
C ARG A 165 -17.35 2.57 4.12
N ASP A 166 -16.87 2.47 2.89
CA ASP A 166 -17.59 1.90 1.76
C ASP A 166 -16.87 0.63 1.31
N PRO A 167 -17.20 -0.55 1.87
CA PRO A 167 -16.51 -1.81 1.57
C PRO A 167 -16.73 -2.29 0.13
N ARG A 168 -17.66 -1.67 -0.61
CA ARG A 168 -17.88 -1.96 -2.03
C ARG A 168 -17.14 -0.97 -2.93
N GLY A 169 -16.64 0.12 -2.34
CA GLY A 169 -16.24 1.32 -3.03
C GLY A 169 -17.40 1.95 -3.82
N VAL A 170 -17.19 3.18 -4.27
CA VAL A 170 -17.92 3.68 -5.43
C VAL A 170 -17.25 3.06 -6.65
N ALA A 171 -17.45 1.76 -6.84
CA ALA A 171 -17.01 1.06 -8.04
C ALA A 171 -17.87 1.55 -9.21
N ILE A 172 -17.30 2.40 -10.06
CA ILE A 172 -17.91 2.65 -11.37
C ILE A 172 -17.53 1.45 -12.23
N ASP A 173 -18.36 0.41 -12.17
CA ASP A 173 -18.19 -0.83 -12.94
C ASP A 173 -18.55 -0.52 -14.40
N VAL A 174 -17.63 0.12 -15.12
CA VAL A 174 -17.74 0.39 -16.56
C VAL A 174 -16.75 -0.53 -17.26
N ASP A 175 -17.26 -1.51 -17.99
CA ASP A 175 -16.44 -2.27 -18.92
C ASP A 175 -16.14 -1.39 -20.14
N TYR A 176 -14.94 -0.81 -20.16
CA TYR A 176 -14.49 -0.01 -21.30
C TYR A 176 -14.09 -0.85 -22.51
N ASN A 177 -14.00 -2.18 -22.38
CA ASN A 177 -13.65 -3.07 -23.50
C ASN A 177 -14.83 -3.41 -24.41
N ASP A 178 -16.07 -3.11 -23.98
CA ASP A 178 -17.29 -3.38 -24.76
C ASP A 178 -17.52 -2.38 -25.92
N ARG A 179 -16.71 -1.32 -26.02
CA ARG A 179 -16.78 -0.39 -27.15
C ARG A 179 -16.07 -0.99 -28.37
N LYS A 180 -16.86 -1.49 -29.32
CA LYS A 180 -16.37 -1.80 -30.67
C LYS A 180 -15.75 -0.53 -31.27
N PRO A 181 -14.57 -0.62 -31.91
CA PRO A 181 -14.03 0.50 -32.67
C PRO A 181 -15.03 0.87 -33.77
N THR A 182 -15.54 2.10 -33.73
CA THR A 182 -16.33 2.72 -34.79
C THR A 182 -15.43 3.34 -35.85
#